data_AF-A0A6N7CEQ4-F1
#
_entry.id   AF-A0A6N7CEQ4-F1
#
_cell.length_a   1.000
_cell.length_b   1.000
_cell.length_c   1.000
_cell.angle_alpha   90.00
_cell.angle_beta   90.00
_cell.angle_gamma   90.00
#
_symmetry.space_group_name_H-M   'P 1'
#
loop_
_entity.id
_entity.type
_entity.pdbx_description
1 polymer ?
#
loop_
_entity_poly.entity_id
_entity_poly.type
_entity_poly.pdbx_seq_one_letter_code
_entity_poly.pdbx_strand_id
1 'polypeptide(L)'
;MDDSEEHDIDVVRTRLIQRYPDLAPALIEDLIEASLRRFDGCRIRDFVPLLVERAAARTLDATNSRAPAHPEPMHTPELPTTQTESGVHATISSRGMRRLFVHRSPRLS
;
A
#
# COMPACT_ATOMS: atom_id res chain seq x y z
N MET A 1 21.57 -14.33 14.78
CA MET A 1 20.99 -12.98 14.59
C MET A 1 19.68 -13.06 13.82
N ASP A 2 19.43 -14.14 13.07
CA ASP A 2 18.15 -14.40 12.37
C ASP A 2 16.98 -14.64 13.33
N ASP A 3 17.17 -15.39 14.42
CA ASP A 3 16.08 -15.71 15.38
C ASP A 3 15.41 -14.47 16.00
N SER A 4 16.16 -13.39 16.20
CA SER A 4 15.60 -12.14 16.74
C SER A 4 14.78 -11.39 15.69
N GLU A 5 15.23 -11.37 14.43
CA GLU A 5 14.49 -10.76 13.32
C GLU A 5 13.21 -11.54 13.03
N GLU A 6 13.27 -12.87 12.94
CA GLU A 6 12.10 -13.72 12.71
C GLU A 6 11.05 -13.52 13.81
N HIS A 7 11.48 -13.47 15.08
CA HIS A 7 10.60 -13.18 16.20
C HIS A 7 9.97 -11.79 16.10
N ASP A 8 10.77 -10.76 15.79
CA ASP A 8 10.25 -9.40 15.61
C ASP A 8 9.27 -9.29 14.43
N ILE A 9 9.48 -10.07 13.38
CA ILE A 9 8.53 -10.19 12.26
C ILE A 9 7.23 -10.86 12.69
N ASP A 10 7.26 -11.88 13.55
CA ASP A 10 6.05 -12.50 14.10
C ASP A 10 5.25 -11.52 14.98
N VAL A 11 5.95 -10.68 15.75
CA VAL A 11 5.34 -9.59 16.51
C VAL A 11 4.69 -8.58 15.57
N VAL A 12 5.36 -8.19 14.48
CA VAL A 12 4.82 -7.28 13.45
C VAL A 12 3.58 -7.88 12.79
N ARG A 13 3.61 -9.16 12.42
CA ARG A 13 2.48 -9.91 11.88
C ARG A 13 1.28 -9.81 12.81
N THR A 14 1.47 -10.14 14.08
CA THR A 14 0.41 -10.09 15.10
C THR A 14 -0.18 -8.69 15.21
N ARG A 15 0.66 -7.66 15.23
CA ARG A 15 0.20 -6.25 15.28
C ARG A 15 -0.60 -5.85 14.05
N LEU A 16 -0.17 -6.23 12.85
CA LEU A 16 -0.88 -5.89 11.62
C LEU A 16 -2.23 -6.61 11.54
N ILE A 17 -2.30 -7.88 11.91
CA ILE A 17 -3.57 -8.62 11.98
C ILE A 17 -4.54 -7.97 12.97
N GLN A 18 -4.05 -7.56 14.15
CA GLN A 18 -4.87 -6.86 15.14
C GLN A 18 -5.31 -5.47 14.67
N ARG A 19 -4.47 -4.76 13.90
CA ARG A 19 -4.76 -3.42 13.39
C ARG A 19 -5.75 -3.41 12.22
N TYR A 20 -5.74 -4.47 11.41
CA TYR A 20 -6.59 -4.60 10.22
C TYR A 20 -7.48 -5.86 10.31
N PRO A 21 -8.40 -5.91 11.30
CA PRO A 21 -9.21 -7.12 11.54
C PRO A 21 -10.20 -7.43 10.40
N ASP A 22 -10.57 -6.43 9.60
CA ASP A 22 -11.48 -6.59 8.46
C ASP A 22 -10.81 -7.18 7.21
N LEU A 23 -9.48 -7.33 7.22
CA LEU A 23 -8.71 -7.86 6.11
C LEU A 23 -8.35 -9.34 6.34
N ALA A 24 -8.27 -10.10 5.26
CA ALA A 24 -7.88 -11.50 5.33
C ALA A 24 -6.43 -11.62 5.85
N PRO A 25 -6.15 -12.44 6.89
CA PRO A 25 -4.81 -12.62 7.42
C PRO A 25 -3.79 -13.03 6.35
N ALA A 26 -4.20 -13.89 5.41
CA ALA A 26 -3.36 -14.32 4.29
C ALA A 26 -2.85 -13.14 3.42
N LEU A 27 -3.67 -12.10 3.22
CA LEU A 27 -3.26 -10.91 2.48
C LEU A 27 -2.16 -10.14 3.24
N ILE A 28 -2.30 -10.05 4.56
CA ILE A 28 -1.32 -9.41 5.44
C ILE A 28 0.01 -10.19 5.38
N GLU A 29 -0.03 -11.53 5.44
CA GLU A 29 1.16 -12.38 5.28
C GLU A 29 1.86 -12.14 3.95
N ASP A 30 1.11 -12.16 2.85
CA ASP A 30 1.65 -11.94 1.51
C ASP A 30 2.37 -10.58 1.39
N LEU A 31 1.82 -9.54 2.03
CA LEU A 31 2.43 -8.21 2.04
C LEU A 31 3.68 -8.11 2.92
N ILE A 32 3.68 -8.78 4.07
CA ILE A 32 4.85 -8.86 4.95
C ILE A 32 5.99 -9.55 4.20
N GLU A 33 5.70 -10.72 3.63
CA GLU A 33 6.65 -11.54 2.88
C GLU A 33 7.17 -10.82 1.62
N ALA A 34 6.28 -10.16 0.86
CA ALA A 34 6.69 -9.32 -0.27
C ALA A 34 7.54 -8.12 0.15
N SER A 35 7.38 -7.62 1.37
CA SER A 35 8.22 -6.55 1.92
C SER A 35 9.55 -7.08 2.44
N LEU A 36 9.57 -8.27 3.04
CA LEU A 36 10.76 -8.95 3.55
C LEU A 36 11.78 -9.18 2.43
N ARG A 37 11.32 -9.75 1.31
CA ARG A 37 12.14 -10.02 0.11
C ARG A 37 12.86 -8.79 -0.45
N ARG A 38 12.38 -7.57 -0.18
CA ARG A 38 13.05 -6.34 -0.62
C ARG A 38 14.34 -6.05 0.13
N PHE A 39 14.52 -6.68 1.29
CA PHE A 39 15.69 -6.53 2.14
C PHE A 39 16.64 -7.73 2.05
N ASP A 40 16.37 -8.68 1.17
CA ASP A 40 17.29 -9.80 0.91
C ASP A 40 18.67 -9.29 0.50
N GLY A 41 19.71 -9.84 1.11
CA GLY A 41 21.11 -9.43 0.88
C GLY A 41 21.53 -8.11 1.53
N CYS A 42 20.65 -7.42 2.28
CA CYS A 42 21.04 -6.24 3.05
C CYS A 42 21.94 -6.64 4.25
N ARG A 43 23.03 -5.88 4.46
CA ARG A 43 24.02 -6.16 5.52
C ARG A 43 23.54 -5.78 6.92
N ILE A 44 22.71 -4.75 7.04
CA ILE A 44 22.15 -4.28 8.32
C ILE A 44 20.68 -4.70 8.34
N ARG A 45 20.30 -5.51 9.32
CA ARG A 45 18.96 -6.11 9.39
C ARG A 45 18.15 -5.76 10.63
N ASP A 46 18.75 -5.09 11.62
CA ASP A 46 18.08 -4.70 12.88
C ASP A 46 16.82 -3.84 12.68
N PHE A 47 16.71 -3.13 11.55
CA PHE A 47 15.58 -2.27 11.22
C PHE A 47 14.60 -2.89 10.22
N VAL A 48 14.87 -4.10 9.71
CA VAL A 48 14.01 -4.77 8.73
C VAL A 48 12.59 -4.95 9.26
N PRO A 49 12.35 -5.42 10.50
CA PRO A 49 10.99 -5.57 11.03
C PRO A 49 10.18 -4.28 10.99
N LEU A 50 10.79 -3.18 11.45
CA LEU A 50 10.16 -1.86 11.45
C LEU A 50 9.87 -1.35 10.03
N LEU A 51 10.79 -1.57 9.09
CA LEU A 51 10.61 -1.14 7.71
C LEU A 51 9.53 -1.93 7.00
N VAL A 52 9.46 -3.24 7.26
CA VAL A 52 8.43 -4.16 6.77
C VAL A 52 7.06 -3.75 7.28
N GLU A 53 6.92 -3.52 8.59
CA GLU A 53 5.67 -3.04 9.19
C GLU A 53 5.17 -1.76 8.51
N ARG A 54 6.04 -0.76 8.36
CA ARG A 54 5.66 0.52 7.74
C ARG A 54 5.32 0.37 6.25
N ALA A 55 6.01 -0.51 5.54
CA ALA A 55 5.71 -0.77 4.12
C ALA A 55 4.36 -1.47 3.92
N ALA A 56 4.08 -2.48 4.75
CA ALA A 56 2.83 -3.21 4.74
C ALA A 56 1.66 -2.29 5.13
N ALA A 57 1.76 -1.57 6.25
CA ALA A 57 0.72 -0.64 6.71
C ALA A 57 0.34 0.39 5.65
N ARG A 58 1.33 1.02 4.99
CA ARG A 58 1.05 1.98 3.91
C ARG A 58 0.30 1.37 2.73
N THR A 59 0.56 0.10 2.44
CA THR A 59 -0.12 -0.61 1.35
C THR A 59 -1.55 -0.96 1.74
N LEU A 60 -1.73 -1.49 2.96
CA LEU A 60 -3.03 -1.82 3.55
C LEU A 60 -3.92 -0.58 3.67
N ASP A 61 -3.38 0.55 4.14
CA ASP A 61 -4.10 1.81 4.23
C ASP A 61 -4.57 2.29 2.85
N ALA A 62 -3.72 2.18 1.82
CA ALA A 62 -4.06 2.57 0.46
C ALA A 62 -5.12 1.65 -0.18
N THR A 63 -5.11 0.35 0.13
CA THR A 63 -6.15 -0.58 -0.33
C THR A 63 -7.47 -0.37 0.40
N ASN A 64 -7.42 -0.17 1.72
CA ASN A 64 -8.61 0.02 2.55
C ASN A 64 -9.32 1.34 2.21
N SER A 65 -8.54 2.41 1.98
CA SER A 65 -9.09 3.72 1.59
C SER A 65 -9.72 3.71 0.18
N ARG A 66 -9.54 2.65 -0.61
CA ARG A 66 -10.00 2.57 -2.01
C ARG A 66 -11.39 1.90 -2.17
N ALA A 67 -12.03 1.44 -1.10
CA ALA A 67 -13.38 0.85 -1.18
C ALA A 67 -14.48 1.83 -0.67
N PRO A 68 -15.57 2.10 -1.44
CA PRO A 68 -15.81 1.89 -2.86
C PRO A 68 -15.93 3.21 -3.65
N ALA A 69 -15.36 3.23 -4.85
CA ALA A 69 -16.01 3.93 -5.95
C ALA A 69 -17.31 3.17 -6.21
N HIS A 70 -18.44 3.73 -5.75
CA HIS A 70 -19.77 3.21 -6.03
C HIS A 70 -19.90 2.89 -7.52
N PRO A 71 -20.30 1.67 -7.93
CA PRO A 71 -21.11 1.56 -9.12
C PRO A 71 -22.43 2.22 -8.74
N GLU A 72 -22.61 3.47 -9.20
CA GLU A 72 -23.93 4.09 -9.31
C GLU A 72 -24.93 3.01 -9.74
N PRO A 73 -26.03 2.79 -8.98
CA PRO A 73 -27.00 1.78 -9.34
C PRO A 73 -27.51 2.09 -10.74
N MET A 74 -27.20 1.20 -11.68
CA MET A 74 -27.81 1.19 -13.01
C MET A 74 -29.31 0.91 -12.84
N HIS A 75 -30.10 1.96 -12.62
CA HIS A 75 -31.54 1.95 -12.86
C HIS A 75 -31.87 2.98 -13.93
N THR A 76 -31.78 2.50 -15.17
CA THR A 76 -32.55 2.86 -16.37
C THR A 76 -32.46 4.28 -16.98
N PRO A 77 -32.41 4.39 -18.33
CA PRO A 77 -32.13 5.62 -19.05
C PRO A 77 -33.38 6.47 -19.29
N GLU A 78 -33.26 7.79 -19.17
CA GLU A 78 -34.10 8.78 -19.87
C GLU A 78 -33.26 10.06 -20.04
N LEU A 79 -32.97 10.41 -21.29
CA LEU A 79 -32.41 11.70 -21.74
C LEU A 79 -33.59 12.53 -22.31
N PRO A 80 -33.44 13.85 -22.58
CA PRO A 80 -32.49 14.87 -22.11
C PRO A 80 -33.24 16.06 -21.48
N THR A 81 -32.56 17.08 -20.95
CA THR A 81 -32.57 18.53 -21.31
C THR A 81 -32.34 19.22 -19.95
N THR A 82 -31.41 20.13 -19.68
CA THR A 82 -30.94 21.34 -20.37
C THR A 82 -29.54 21.67 -19.83
N GLN A 83 -28.63 22.06 -20.71
CA GLN A 83 -27.44 22.82 -20.33
C GLN A 83 -27.89 24.14 -19.69
N THR A 84 -27.48 24.39 -18.44
CA THR A 84 -27.33 25.75 -17.90
C THR A 84 -26.03 25.78 -17.11
N GLU A 85 -25.22 26.74 -17.51
CA GLU A 85 -23.84 27.00 -17.14
C GLU A 85 -23.57 27.18 -15.63
N SER A 86 -22.27 27.15 -15.32
CA SER A 86 -21.60 28.03 -14.35
C SER A 86 -21.22 27.39 -13.02
N GLY A 87 -19.90 27.25 -12.81
CA GLY A 87 -19.34 27.04 -11.48
C GLY A 87 -17.98 26.32 -11.42
N VAL A 88 -16.92 26.95 -11.94
CA VAL A 88 -15.51 26.79 -11.49
C VAL A 88 -15.00 25.35 -11.22
N HIS A 89 -14.60 24.64 -12.27
CA HIS A 89 -13.59 23.58 -12.14
C HIS A 89 -12.20 24.21 -11.99
N ALA A 90 -11.89 24.61 -10.77
CA ALA A 90 -10.53 24.91 -10.36
C ALA A 90 -10.33 24.43 -8.93
N THR A 91 -9.78 23.22 -8.76
CA THR A 91 -8.74 23.00 -7.75
C THR A 91 -8.01 21.67 -7.98
N ILE A 92 -6.79 21.83 -8.50
CA ILE A 92 -5.57 21.13 -8.07
C ILE A 92 -5.54 19.60 -8.25
N SER A 93 -5.14 19.19 -9.45
CA SER A 93 -4.47 17.91 -9.69
C SER A 93 -3.20 17.82 -8.83
N SER A 94 -3.31 17.14 -7.67
CA SER A 94 -2.17 16.80 -6.83
C SER A 94 -1.45 15.58 -7.39
N ARG A 95 -0.53 15.90 -8.30
CA ARG A 95 0.85 15.38 -8.36
C ARG A 95 1.04 13.89 -8.10
N GLY A 96 1.40 13.21 -9.18
CA GLY A 96 2.07 11.92 -9.13
C GLY A 96 3.31 11.92 -8.24
N MET A 97 3.47 10.83 -7.51
CA MET A 97 4.76 10.37 -7.01
C MET A 97 5.04 9.01 -7.64
N ARG A 98 5.44 9.05 -8.92
CA ARG A 98 6.27 7.99 -9.49
C ARG A 98 7.63 8.06 -8.78
N ARG A 99 7.81 7.29 -7.70
CA ARG A 99 9.17 6.99 -7.23
C ARG A 99 9.80 6.07 -8.27
N LEU A 100 10.55 6.70 -9.17
CA LEU A 100 11.62 6.05 -9.91
C LEU A 100 12.61 5.52 -8.86
N PHE A 101 12.54 4.23 -8.57
CA PHE A 101 13.66 3.55 -7.91
C PHE A 101 14.73 3.38 -8.99
N VAL A 102 15.74 4.24 -8.93
CA VAL A 102 16.99 4.07 -9.66
C VAL A 102 17.60 2.75 -9.21
N HIS A 103 17.64 1.77 -10.12
CA HIS A 103 18.59 0.67 -10.02
C HIS A 103 20.00 1.27 -10.07
N ARG A 104 20.70 1.29 -8.94
CA ARG A 104 22.15 1.47 -8.92
C ARG A 104 22.77 0.08 -8.89
N SER A 105 23.04 -0.47 -10.06
CA SER A 105 23.86 -1.65 -10.22
C SER A 105 25.28 -1.37 -9.68
N PRO A 106 25.90 -2.29 -8.93
CA PRO A 106 27.32 -2.19 -8.66
C PRO A 106 28.10 -2.58 -9.93
N ARG A 107 29.02 -1.71 -10.36
CA ARG A 107 30.09 -2.11 -11.30
C ARG A 107 31.14 -2.85 -10.49
N LEU A 108 31.37 -4.12 -10.82
CA LEU A 108 32.58 -4.83 -10.42
C LEU A 108 33.63 -4.64 -11.51
N SER A 109 34.82 -4.24 -11.06
CA SER A 109 36.05 -4.14 -11.83
C SER A 109 36.78 -5.48 -11.87
#